data_AF-A0A6P7TQM9-F1
#
_entry.id   AF-A0A6P7TQM9-F1
#
_cell.length_a   1.000
_cell.length_b   1.000
_cell.length_c   1.000
_cell.angle_alpha   90.00
_cell.angle_beta   90.00
_cell.angle_gamma   90.00
#
_symmetry.space_group_name_H-M   'P 1'
#
loop_
_entity.id
_entity.type
_entity.pdbx_description
1 polymer ?
#
loop_
_entity_poly.entity_id
_entity_poly.type
_entity_poly.pdbx_seq_one_letter_code
_entity_poly.pdbx_strand_id
1 'polypeptide(L)'
;MRLDDPQLLSPEIIWNMLISYRDIQDYHAMVKLVEDLAHVPKNRITNMPNIQHLYAFALNRRDKKGDSDKALKVIQQAIEQSNPPVSDMLCLCGRIYKDKFVQSEYTDQKSLEQAIHWYRKVF
;
A
#
# COMPACT_ATOMS: atom_id res chain seq x y z
N MET A 1 -15.05 -12.23 24.72
CA MET A 1 -13.70 -11.72 24.42
C MET A 1 -13.87 -10.56 23.46
N ARG A 2 -13.53 -9.34 23.87
CA ARG A 2 -13.77 -8.11 23.09
C ARG A 2 -12.59 -7.91 22.13
N LEU A 3 -12.85 -7.70 20.84
CA LEU A 3 -11.80 -7.47 19.82
C LEU A 3 -10.95 -6.22 20.09
N ASP A 4 -11.42 -5.36 21.00
CA ASP A 4 -10.82 -4.06 21.34
C ASP A 4 -9.68 -4.17 22.36
N ASP A 5 -9.26 -5.37 22.78
CA ASP A 5 -8.17 -5.55 23.73
C ASP A 5 -6.80 -5.25 23.05
N PRO A 6 -6.05 -4.23 23.50
CA PRO A 6 -4.75 -3.89 22.93
C PRO A 6 -3.72 -5.03 22.99
N GLN A 7 -3.94 -6.05 23.84
CA GLN A 7 -3.08 -7.22 23.94
C GLN A 7 -3.27 -8.21 22.77
N LEU A 8 -4.38 -8.13 22.01
CA LEU A 8 -4.68 -9.02 20.89
C LEU A 8 -4.21 -8.47 19.52
N LEU A 9 -3.94 -7.18 19.40
CA LEU A 9 -3.54 -6.53 18.15
C LEU A 9 -2.01 -6.46 18.03
N SER A 10 -1.38 -7.55 17.60
CA SER A 10 0.04 -7.55 17.28
C SER A 10 0.29 -7.18 15.80
N PRO A 11 1.38 -6.47 15.48
CA PRO A 11 1.77 -6.21 14.09
C PRO A 11 1.88 -7.47 13.23
N GLU A 12 2.33 -8.58 13.82
CA GLU A 12 2.48 -9.86 13.15
C GLU A 12 1.13 -10.48 12.75
N ILE A 13 0.13 -10.43 13.65
CA ILE A 13 -1.23 -10.91 13.33
C ILE A 13 -1.80 -10.09 12.17
N ILE A 14 -1.69 -8.76 12.22
CA ILE A 14 -2.19 -7.89 11.15
C ILE A 14 -1.46 -8.16 9.83
N TRP A 15 -0.15 -8.33 9.85
CA TRP A 15 0.62 -8.73 8.67
C TRP A 15 0.08 -10.04 8.10
N ASN A 16 -0.03 -11.10 8.91
CA ASN A 16 -0.46 -12.42 8.45
C ASN A 16 -1.88 -12.40 7.90
N MET A 17 -2.78 -11.61 8.47
CA MET A 17 -4.12 -11.40 7.92
C MET A 17 -4.07 -10.71 6.54
N LEU A 18 -3.27 -9.66 6.38
CA LEU A 18 -3.10 -8.97 5.10
C LEU A 18 -2.52 -9.90 4.02
N ILE A 19 -1.54 -10.74 4.37
CA ILE A 19 -1.00 -11.75 3.46
C ILE A 19 -2.08 -12.77 3.08
N SER A 20 -2.85 -13.27 4.06
CA SER A 20 -3.91 -14.25 3.80
C SER A 20 -4.97 -13.69 2.84
N TYR A 21 -5.41 -12.44 3.03
CA TYR A 21 -6.32 -11.79 2.08
C TYR A 21 -5.68 -11.56 0.71
N ARG A 22 -4.39 -11.19 0.66
CA ARG A 22 -3.67 -11.00 -0.60
C ARG A 22 -3.59 -12.29 -1.41
N ASP A 23 -3.35 -13.43 -0.75
CA ASP A 23 -3.18 -14.73 -1.40
C ASP A 23 -4.49 -15.20 -2.07
N ILE A 24 -5.65 -14.81 -1.53
CA ILE A 24 -6.96 -15.01 -2.15
C ILE A 24 -7.46 -13.80 -2.96
N GLN A 25 -6.60 -12.79 -3.16
CA GLN A 25 -6.87 -11.56 -3.89
C GLN A 25 -8.06 -10.72 -3.36
N ASP A 26 -8.38 -10.82 -2.07
CA ASP A 26 -9.40 -9.99 -1.43
C ASP A 26 -8.82 -8.62 -1.03
N TYR A 27 -8.56 -7.79 -2.04
CA TYR A 27 -8.03 -6.44 -1.85
C TYR A 27 -9.00 -5.51 -1.11
N HIS A 28 -10.31 -5.79 -1.17
CA HIS A 28 -11.29 -5.03 -0.42
C HIS A 28 -11.14 -5.25 1.08
N ALA A 29 -11.04 -6.51 1.51
CA ALA A 29 -10.81 -6.85 2.92
C ALA A 29 -9.47 -6.32 3.44
N MET A 30 -8.40 -6.36 2.62
CA MET A 30 -7.11 -5.76 2.98
C MET A 30 -7.26 -4.25 3.27
N VAL A 31 -7.87 -3.50 2.35
CA VAL A 31 -8.09 -2.05 2.53
C VAL A 31 -8.95 -1.79 3.76
N LYS A 32 -10.06 -2.53 3.90
CA LYS A 32 -10.98 -2.37 5.03
C LYS A 32 -10.28 -2.61 6.36
N LEU A 33 -9.46 -3.66 6.48
CA LEU A 33 -8.72 -3.96 7.70
C LEU A 33 -7.82 -2.79 8.12
N VAL A 34 -7.02 -2.25 7.20
CA VAL A 34 -6.11 -1.14 7.51
C VAL A 34 -6.87 0.14 7.86
N GLU A 35 -7.96 0.42 7.17
CA GLU A 35 -8.80 1.59 7.44
C GLU A 35 -9.52 1.47 8.79
N ASP A 36 -10.09 0.32 9.13
CA ASP A 36 -10.71 0.07 10.43
C ASP A 36 -9.66 0.20 11.56
N LEU A 37 -8.46 -0.35 11.37
CA LEU A 37 -7.35 -0.23 12.32
C LEU A 37 -6.91 1.24 12.56
N ALA A 38 -6.98 2.10 11.54
CA ALA A 38 -6.63 3.51 11.66
C ALA A 38 -7.58 4.28 12.60
N HIS A 39 -8.79 3.77 12.83
CA HIS A 39 -9.74 4.35 13.78
C HIS A 39 -9.50 3.90 15.23
N VAL A 40 -8.62 2.91 15.45
CA VAL A 40 -8.27 2.44 16.80
C VAL A 40 -7.36 3.47 17.48
N PRO A 41 -7.72 3.99 18.68
CA PRO A 41 -6.91 4.98 19.39
C PRO A 41 -5.49 4.49 19.66
N LYS A 42 -4.50 5.37 19.47
CA LYS A 42 -3.06 5.09 19.68
C LYS A 42 -2.49 3.95 18.81
N ASN A 43 -3.18 3.54 17.75
CA ASN A 43 -2.65 2.55 16.80
C ASN A 43 -1.39 3.09 16.10
N ARG A 44 -0.31 2.32 16.17
CA ARG A 44 0.96 2.61 15.46
C ARG A 44 1.25 1.59 14.35
N ILE A 45 0.47 0.52 14.25
CA ILE A 45 0.63 -0.59 13.32
C ILE A 45 0.44 -0.11 11.87
N THR A 46 -0.56 0.73 11.62
CA THR A 46 -0.84 1.26 10.27
C THR A 46 0.25 2.17 9.72
N ASN A 47 1.15 2.67 10.59
CA ASN A 47 2.29 3.50 10.22
C ASN A 47 3.55 2.67 9.97
N MET A 48 3.51 1.35 10.17
CA MET A 48 4.67 0.52 9.90
C MET A 48 4.86 0.38 8.38
N PRO A 49 6.09 0.56 7.84
CA PRO A 49 6.30 0.64 6.39
C PRO A 49 5.81 -0.57 5.60
N ASN A 50 5.95 -1.77 6.18
CA ASN A 50 5.40 -3.01 5.66
C ASN A 50 3.87 -3.04 5.52
N ILE A 51 3.15 -2.54 6.54
CA ILE A 51 1.69 -2.44 6.52
C ILE A 51 1.25 -1.41 5.50
N GLN A 52 1.96 -0.27 5.42
CA GLN A 52 1.73 0.74 4.38
C GLN A 52 1.98 0.20 2.97
N HIS A 53 3.02 -0.62 2.78
CA HIS A 53 3.29 -1.29 1.50
C HIS A 53 2.14 -2.21 1.08
N LEU A 54 1.68 -3.11 1.97
CA LEU A 54 0.55 -4.00 1.70
C LEU A 54 -0.76 -3.21 1.48
N TYR A 55 -0.95 -2.11 2.20
CA TYR A 55 -2.09 -1.24 2.04
C TYR A 55 -2.12 -0.53 0.68
N ALA A 56 -1.00 0.10 0.28
CA ALA A 56 -0.85 0.73 -1.02
C ALA A 56 -1.01 -0.28 -2.16
N PHE A 57 -0.47 -1.49 -2.00
CA PHE A 57 -0.65 -2.57 -2.95
C PHE A 57 -2.13 -2.93 -3.11
N ALA A 58 -2.85 -3.11 -2.00
CA ALA A 58 -4.27 -3.45 -2.03
C ALA A 58 -5.13 -2.34 -2.64
N LEU A 59 -4.86 -1.07 -2.32
CA LEU A 59 -5.52 0.08 -2.95
C LEU A 59 -5.36 0.04 -4.47
N ASN A 60 -4.11 -0.06 -4.95
CA ASN A 60 -3.83 -0.10 -6.38
C ASN A 60 -4.51 -1.27 -7.10
N ARG A 61 -4.54 -2.45 -6.47
CA ARG A 61 -5.19 -3.64 -7.06
C ARG A 61 -6.72 -3.63 -6.98
N ARG A 62 -7.29 -2.93 -6.01
CA ARG A 62 -8.75 -2.76 -5.85
C ARG A 62 -9.33 -1.80 -6.88
N ASP A 63 -8.53 -0.82 -7.32
CA ASP A 63 -8.79 0.06 -8.45
C ASP A 63 -10.16 0.77 -8.41
N LYS A 64 -10.60 1.20 -7.22
CA LYS A 64 -11.76 2.10 -7.12
C LYS A 64 -11.32 3.53 -7.36
N LYS A 65 -12.29 4.39 -7.72
CA LYS A 65 -12.05 5.83 -7.90
C LYS A 65 -11.31 6.43 -6.69
N GLY A 66 -10.11 6.98 -6.93
CA GLY A 66 -9.25 7.59 -5.92
C GLY A 66 -8.25 6.65 -5.25
N ASP A 67 -8.33 5.33 -5.49
CA ASP A 67 -7.42 4.37 -4.87
C ASP A 67 -5.98 4.55 -5.34
N SER A 68 -5.76 4.75 -6.64
CA SER A 68 -4.39 4.91 -7.18
C SER A 68 -3.69 6.14 -6.59
N ASP A 69 -4.40 7.25 -6.40
CA ASP A 69 -3.84 8.46 -5.79
C ASP A 69 -3.55 8.26 -4.31
N LYS A 70 -4.44 7.56 -3.59
CA LYS A 70 -4.22 7.20 -2.19
C LYS A 70 -3.05 6.23 -2.05
N ALA A 71 -2.93 5.25 -2.96
CA ALA A 71 -1.83 4.30 -3.00
C ALA A 71 -0.49 5.00 -3.19
N LEU A 72 -0.40 5.95 -4.13
CA LEU A 72 0.79 6.78 -4.35
C LEU A 72 1.20 7.54 -3.08
N LYS A 73 0.23 8.21 -2.44
CA LYS A 73 0.50 8.95 -1.20
C LYS A 73 1.05 8.04 -0.11
N VAL A 74 0.43 6.88 0.10
CA VAL A 74 0.84 5.92 1.13
C VAL A 74 2.22 5.34 0.84
N ILE A 75 2.50 4.90 -0.39
CA ILE A 75 3.78 4.27 -0.70
C ILE A 75 4.94 5.27 -0.68
N GLN A 76 4.72 6.51 -1.12
CA GLN A 76 5.74 7.56 -1.06
C GLN A 76 6.08 7.90 0.38
N GLN A 77 5.08 8.00 1.26
CA GLN A 77 5.30 8.15 2.69
C GLN A 77 6.08 6.97 3.29
N ALA A 78 5.76 5.73 2.91
CA ALA A 78 6.48 4.54 3.38
C ALA A 78 7.95 4.52 2.94
N ILE A 79 8.22 4.97 1.71
CA ILE A 79 9.57 5.14 1.15
C ILE A 79 10.35 6.19 1.95
N GLU A 80 9.74 7.34 2.26
CA GLU A 80 10.40 8.39 3.06
C GLU A 80 10.73 7.93 4.49
N GLN A 81 9.87 7.09 5.07
CA GLN A 81 10.09 6.51 6.40
C GLN A 81 11.14 5.38 6.40
N SER A 82 11.39 4.77 5.24
CA SER A 82 12.38 3.70 5.08
C SER A 82 13.69 4.31 4.56
N ASN A 83 14.67 4.53 5.44
CA ASN A 83 15.98 5.06 5.04
C ASN A 83 17.10 4.04 5.36
N PRO A 84 17.70 3.37 4.36
CA PRO A 84 17.45 3.51 2.92
C PRO A 84 16.12 2.89 2.46
N PRO A 85 15.55 3.35 1.33
CA PRO A 85 14.32 2.77 0.79
C PRO A 85 14.46 1.30 0.41
N VAL A 86 13.40 0.53 0.67
CA VAL A 86 13.34 -0.89 0.29
C VAL A 86 12.95 -1.02 -1.19
N SER A 87 13.67 -1.86 -1.93
CA SER A 87 13.46 -2.09 -3.37
C SER A 87 11.99 -2.40 -3.73
N ASP A 88 11.31 -3.23 -2.94
CA ASP A 88 9.90 -3.58 -3.16
C ASP A 88 8.97 -2.36 -3.12
N MET A 89 9.25 -1.37 -2.26
CA MET A 89 8.44 -0.15 -2.17
C MET A 89 8.65 0.76 -3.37
N LEU A 90 9.91 0.90 -3.81
CA LEU A 90 10.25 1.65 -5.03
C LEU A 90 9.59 1.00 -6.25
N CYS A 91 9.66 -0.33 -6.35
CA CYS A 91 9.00 -1.11 -7.40
C CYS A 91 7.48 -0.93 -7.40
N LEU A 92 6.85 -0.90 -6.22
CA LEU A 92 5.42 -0.68 -6.10
C LEU A 92 5.03 0.73 -6.53
N CYS A 93 5.81 1.75 -6.14
CA CYS A 93 5.58 3.13 -6.57
C CYS A 93 5.61 3.24 -8.10
N GLY A 94 6.64 2.66 -8.75
CA GLY A 94 6.72 2.60 -10.21
C GLY A 94 5.56 1.83 -10.86
N ARG A 95 5.11 0.74 -10.22
CA ARG A 95 3.96 -0.04 -10.69
C ARG A 95 2.65 0.75 -10.66
N ILE A 96 2.39 1.50 -9.60
CA ILE A 96 1.17 2.31 -9.49
C ILE A 96 1.12 3.38 -10.60
N TYR A 97 2.24 4.06 -10.86
CA TYR A 97 2.33 4.99 -11.99
C TYR A 97 2.14 4.31 -13.34
N LYS A 98 2.74 3.12 -13.54
CA LYS A 98 2.53 2.33 -14.76
C LYS A 98 1.06 1.95 -14.94
N ASP A 99 0.38 1.55 -13.86
CA ASP A 99 -1.03 1.16 -13.91
C ASP A 99 -1.92 2.37 -14.25
N LYS A 100 -1.65 3.57 -13.68
CA LYS A 100 -2.31 4.83 -14.08
C LYS A 100 -2.12 5.14 -15.57
N PHE A 101 -0.91 4.95 -16.09
CA PHE A 101 -0.63 5.14 -17.53
C PHE A 101 -1.44 4.18 -18.40
N VAL A 102 -1.50 2.89 -18.04
CA VAL A 102 -2.32 1.90 -18.77
C VAL A 102 -3.81 2.22 -18.68
N GLN A 103 -4.31 2.61 -17.51
CA GLN A 103 -5.71 3.01 -17.30
C GLN A 103 -6.11 4.26 -18.09
N SER A 104 -5.15 5.13 -18.39
CA SER A 104 -5.35 6.30 -19.25
C SER A 104 -5.36 5.98 -20.75
N GLU A 105 -5.40 4.69 -21.14
CA GLU A 105 -5.22 4.24 -22.52
C GLU A 105 -3.91 4.77 -23.13
N TYR A 106 -2.84 4.75 -22.34
CA TYR A 106 -1.50 5.18 -22.76
C TYR A 106 -1.37 6.68 -23.08
N THR A 107 -2.25 7.52 -22.55
CA THR A 107 -2.24 8.98 -22.81
C THR A 107 -1.55 9.80 -21.72
N ASP A 108 -1.52 9.32 -20.46
CA ASP A 108 -0.87 10.02 -19.34
C ASP A 108 0.65 9.81 -19.34
N GLN A 109 1.33 10.59 -20.18
CA GLN A 109 2.79 10.56 -20.31
C GLN A 109 3.52 10.94 -19.01
N LYS A 110 2.91 11.75 -18.14
CA LYS A 110 3.51 12.09 -16.84
C LYS A 110 3.60 10.86 -15.95
N SER A 111 2.55 10.03 -15.93
CA SER A 111 2.58 8.76 -15.21
C SER A 111 3.62 7.79 -15.80
N LEU A 112 3.80 7.75 -17.12
CA LEU A 112 4.87 6.96 -17.75
C LEU A 112 6.27 7.42 -17.30
N GLU A 113 6.54 8.72 -17.36
CA GLU A 113 7.81 9.30 -16.92
C GLU A 113 8.11 8.99 -15.44
N GLN A 114 7.09 9.09 -14.58
CA GLN A 114 7.22 8.72 -13.18
C GLN A 114 7.48 7.21 -12.99
N ALA A 115 6.80 6.34 -13.73
CA ALA A 115 7.06 4.91 -13.66
C ALA A 115 8.53 4.59 -14.00
N ILE A 116 9.06 5.17 -15.08
CA ILE A 116 10.46 5.01 -15.49
C ILE A 116 11.41 5.54 -14.41
N HIS A 117 11.13 6.72 -13.87
CA HIS A 117 11.92 7.33 -12.79
C HIS A 117 12.02 6.41 -11.56
N TRP A 118 10.90 5.85 -11.12
CA TRP A 118 10.89 4.96 -9.95
C TRP A 118 11.57 3.61 -10.23
N TYR A 119 11.38 3.02 -11.41
CA TYR A 119 12.07 1.77 -11.76
C TYR A 119 13.59 1.94 -11.87
N ARG A 120 14.08 3.09 -12.36
CA ARG A 120 15.52 3.41 -12.41
C ARG A 120 16.18 3.60 -11.06
N LYS A 121 15.42 3.76 -9.97
CA LYS A 121 15.98 3.82 -8.61
C LYS A 121 16.23 2.42 -8.04
N VAL A 122 15.67 1.38 -8.67
CA VAL A 122 15.79 -0.01 -8.22
C VAL A 122 16.93 -0.73 -8.93
N PHE A 123 17.13 -0.46 -10.22
CA PHE A 123 18.12 -1.08 -11.10
C PHE A 123 19.20 -0.08 -11.50
#